data_AF-A0A836GFT6-F1
#
_entry.id   AF-A0A836GFT6-F1
#
_cell.length_a   1.000
_cell.length_b   1.000
_cell.length_c   1.000
_cell.angle_alpha   90.00
_cell.angle_beta   90.00
_cell.angle_gamma   90.00
#
_symmetry.space_group_name_H-M   'P 1'
#
loop_
_entity.id
_entity.type
_entity.pdbx_description
1 polymer ?
#
loop_
_entity_poly.entity_id
_entity_poly.type
_entity_poly.pdbx_seq_one_letter_code
_entity_poly.pdbx_strand_id
1 'polypeptide(L)'
;MENAPPIKSNNPAPTVEQINADRITQLANKYWAPHTTNTHLAFNSQVVDDIYVQEICASKFSVRRIMMLEFSQYLENFLWSNYKAENATREHTMSIVVMVNEKFRERVQVWEAFEKNPAEFAGFFQNVLEACLEESIMDFNLKEQTALIVFLNHCFNSMEVSLVREEAKRLVSLSMWISLQQGRRELEFRKYPKWRKYWKIIRKKDNLEHKEKLEWERKFLHKLMIKFMTILETIPAEGPVLPDKVRYCERFLELVIDLEALLPTRRFFNTVMDDNHLVVRCQLSNLLHRPEGSLFGQVSCRNVC
;
A
#
# COMPACT_ATOMS: atom_id res chain seq x y z
N MET A 1 1.06 11.58 44.10
CA MET A 1 0.54 11.44 42.73
C MET A 1 0.56 12.82 42.10
N GLU A 2 1.69 13.20 41.51
CA GLU A 2 1.80 14.44 40.74
C GLU A 2 1.53 14.12 39.26
N ASN A 3 0.48 14.72 38.72
CA ASN A 3 0.13 14.62 37.31
C ASN A 3 1.13 15.43 36.48
N ALA A 4 1.87 14.75 35.60
CA ALA A 4 2.69 15.40 34.59
C ALA A 4 1.80 16.22 33.62
N PRO A 5 2.24 17.42 33.19
CA PRO A 5 1.45 18.27 32.30
C PRO A 5 1.43 17.68 30.87
N PRO A 6 0.37 17.96 30.09
CA PRO A 6 0.26 17.49 28.73
C PRO A 6 1.31 18.17 27.83
N ILE A 7 2.08 17.35 27.10
CA ILE A 7 3.02 17.81 26.08
C ILE A 7 2.21 18.47 24.96
N LYS A 8 2.22 19.80 24.90
CA LYS A 8 1.66 20.57 23.79
C LYS A 8 2.58 20.43 22.58
N SER A 9 2.08 19.84 21.49
CA SER A 9 2.73 19.86 20.18
C SER A 9 2.63 21.27 19.57
N ASN A 10 3.57 22.14 19.92
CA ASN A 10 3.72 23.44 19.26
C ASN A 10 4.34 23.26 17.86
N ASN A 11 3.52 22.95 16.87
CA ASN A 11 3.84 23.20 15.47
C ASN A 11 2.97 24.37 15.00
N PRO A 12 3.43 25.64 15.12
CA PRO A 12 2.68 26.78 14.61
C PRO A 12 2.48 26.65 13.10
N ALA A 13 1.27 26.97 12.63
CA ALA A 13 0.96 27.03 11.21
C ALA A 13 1.92 28.04 10.53
N PRO A 14 2.51 27.71 9.37
CA PRO A 14 3.46 28.60 8.71
C PRO A 14 2.82 29.90 8.26
N THR A 15 3.58 30.99 8.30
CA THR A 15 3.12 32.28 7.75
C THR A 15 3.05 32.20 6.22
N VAL A 16 2.24 33.06 5.60
CA VAL A 16 2.11 33.13 4.13
C VAL A 16 3.48 33.35 3.45
N GLU A 17 4.34 34.15 4.07
CA GLU A 17 5.71 34.41 3.61
C GLU A 17 6.57 33.14 3.64
N GLN A 18 6.47 32.34 4.70
CA GLN A 18 7.17 31.05 4.80
C GLN A 18 6.68 30.03 3.77
N ILE A 19 5.37 30.03 3.46
CA ILE A 19 4.79 29.18 2.42
C ILE A 19 5.33 29.61 1.06
N ASN A 20 5.35 30.91 0.75
CA ASN A 20 5.84 31.41 -0.54
C ASN A 20 7.35 31.21 -0.74
N ALA A 21 8.13 31.26 0.34
CA ALA A 21 9.56 30.97 0.30
C ALA A 21 9.86 29.46 0.22
N ASP A 22 8.88 28.59 0.44
CA ASP A 22 9.08 27.14 0.42
C ASP A 22 9.35 26.62 -0.98
N ARG A 23 10.31 25.70 -1.09
CA ARG A 23 10.71 25.09 -2.34
C ARG A 23 9.57 24.35 -3.06
N ILE A 24 8.68 23.68 -2.33
CA ILE A 24 7.53 22.98 -2.93
C ILE A 24 6.60 24.01 -3.59
N THR A 25 6.33 25.13 -2.92
CA THR A 25 5.49 26.20 -3.47
C THR A 25 6.11 26.81 -4.72
N GLN A 26 7.43 27.05 -4.71
CA GLN A 26 8.14 27.58 -5.89
C GLN A 26 8.07 26.62 -7.07
N LEU A 27 8.29 25.32 -6.84
CA LEU A 27 8.16 24.30 -7.87
C LEU A 27 6.72 24.19 -8.37
N ALA A 28 5.74 24.21 -7.46
CA ALA A 28 4.32 24.18 -7.83
C ALA A 28 3.98 25.35 -8.75
N ASN A 29 4.33 26.57 -8.37
CA ASN A 29 4.07 27.76 -9.18
C ASN A 29 4.71 27.69 -10.57
N LYS A 30 5.85 27.00 -10.69
CA LYS A 30 6.58 26.84 -11.95
C LYS A 30 5.99 25.76 -12.86
N TYR A 31 5.32 24.75 -12.32
CA TYR A 31 5.00 23.53 -13.07
C TYR A 31 3.54 23.07 -13.02
N TRP A 32 2.79 23.27 -11.93
CA TRP A 32 1.47 22.63 -11.79
C TRP A 32 0.43 23.37 -10.93
N ALA A 33 0.81 24.44 -10.24
CA ALA A 33 -0.11 25.15 -9.36
C ALA A 33 -1.26 25.79 -10.18
N PRO A 34 -2.51 25.66 -9.72
CA PRO A 34 -3.69 26.03 -10.52
C PRO A 34 -3.80 27.54 -10.83
N HIS A 35 -3.15 28.39 -10.03
CA HIS A 35 -3.17 29.84 -10.21
C HIS A 35 -2.09 30.37 -11.17
N THR A 36 -1.17 29.51 -11.63
CA THR A 36 -0.07 29.88 -12.56
C THR A 36 -0.12 29.15 -13.90
N THR A 37 -1.26 28.54 -14.25
CA THR A 37 -1.45 27.66 -15.42
C THR A 37 -0.93 28.23 -16.75
N ASN A 38 -1.04 29.54 -16.96
CA ASN A 38 -0.59 30.18 -18.21
C ASN A 38 0.94 30.31 -18.34
N THR A 39 1.69 29.98 -17.29
CA THR A 39 3.16 30.18 -17.20
C THR A 39 3.92 28.91 -16.84
N HIS A 40 3.24 27.76 -16.83
CA HIS A 40 3.86 26.48 -16.48
C HIS A 40 4.91 26.08 -17.50
N LEU A 41 6.04 25.57 -17.00
CA LEU A 41 7.01 24.86 -17.84
C LEU A 41 6.49 23.49 -18.25
N ALA A 42 7.07 22.94 -19.32
CA ALA A 42 6.82 21.57 -19.72
C ALA A 42 7.19 20.57 -18.62
N PHE A 43 6.50 19.42 -18.62
CA PHE A 43 6.77 18.33 -17.69
C PHE A 43 8.23 17.89 -17.75
N ASN A 44 8.80 17.62 -16.58
CA ASN A 44 10.14 17.09 -16.42
C ASN A 44 10.12 16.05 -15.29
N SER A 45 10.43 14.79 -15.63
CA SER A 45 10.43 13.67 -14.68
C SER A 45 11.43 13.87 -13.54
N GLN A 46 12.56 14.54 -13.79
CA GLN A 46 13.56 14.82 -12.76
C GLN A 46 13.00 15.65 -11.60
N VAL A 47 11.99 16.49 -11.86
CA VAL A 47 11.32 17.26 -10.80
C VAL A 47 10.60 16.33 -9.83
N VAL A 48 9.97 15.26 -10.35
CA VAL A 48 9.31 14.25 -9.53
C VAL A 48 10.34 13.49 -8.69
N ASP A 49 11.43 13.08 -9.32
CA ASP A 49 12.51 12.34 -8.67
C ASP A 49 13.16 13.19 -7.55
N ASP A 50 13.45 14.46 -7.84
CA ASP A 50 14.03 15.40 -6.87
C ASP A 50 13.08 15.68 -5.71
N ILE A 51 11.78 15.87 -5.96
CA ILE A 51 10.77 16.05 -4.89
C ILE A 51 10.72 14.80 -4.02
N TYR A 52 10.68 13.62 -4.62
CA TYR A 52 10.61 12.38 -3.86
C TYR A 52 11.83 12.20 -2.95
N VAL A 53 13.04 12.31 -3.51
CA VAL A 53 14.27 12.11 -2.76
C VAL A 53 14.47 13.21 -1.70
N GLN A 54 14.30 14.47 -2.09
CA GLN A 54 14.74 15.61 -1.27
C GLN A 54 13.65 16.14 -0.34
N GLU A 55 12.36 15.95 -0.67
CA GLU A 55 11.26 16.43 0.15
C GLU A 55 10.54 15.31 0.92
N ILE A 56 10.35 14.14 0.30
CA ILE A 56 9.65 13.01 0.94
C ILE A 56 10.64 12.14 1.72
N CYS A 57 11.67 11.60 1.07
CA CYS A 57 12.62 10.68 1.70
C CYS A 57 13.53 11.37 2.72
N ALA A 58 14.16 12.50 2.36
CA ALA A 58 15.05 13.23 3.27
C ALA A 58 14.32 13.74 4.53
N SER A 59 13.04 14.08 4.43
CA SER A 59 12.20 14.45 5.59
C SER A 59 11.64 13.25 6.36
N LYS A 60 11.98 12.02 5.96
CA LYS A 60 11.48 10.76 6.51
C LYS A 60 9.96 10.64 6.48
N PHE A 61 9.35 11.03 5.35
CA PHE A 61 7.90 11.06 5.13
C PHE A 61 7.20 12.02 6.10
N SER A 62 7.72 13.24 6.22
CA SER A 62 7.11 14.28 7.05
C SER A 62 5.71 14.64 6.55
N VAL A 63 4.71 14.47 7.41
CA VAL A 63 3.31 14.82 7.12
C VAL A 63 3.21 16.26 6.60
N ARG A 64 3.97 17.20 7.19
CA ARG A 64 3.96 18.60 6.75
C ARG A 64 4.41 18.78 5.30
N ARG A 65 5.47 18.10 4.85
CA ARG A 65 5.95 18.23 3.45
C ARG A 65 4.93 17.60 2.49
N ILE A 66 4.37 16.46 2.87
CA ILE A 66 3.35 15.73 2.10
C ILE A 66 2.07 16.58 1.96
N MET A 67 1.59 17.19 3.04
CA MET A 67 0.45 18.12 3.02
C MET A 67 0.68 19.30 2.06
N MET A 68 1.89 19.85 2.00
CA MET A 68 2.20 20.95 1.08
C MET A 68 2.12 20.51 -0.39
N LEU A 69 2.57 19.29 -0.71
CA LEU A 69 2.41 18.71 -2.04
C LEU A 69 0.93 18.50 -2.38
N GLU A 70 0.15 17.93 -1.47
CA GLU A 70 -1.29 17.69 -1.66
C GLU A 70 -2.04 19.00 -1.89
N PHE A 71 -1.83 20.01 -1.02
CA PHE A 71 -2.47 21.32 -1.13
C PHE A 71 -2.16 22.04 -2.45
N SER A 72 -0.99 21.77 -3.03
CA SER A 72 -0.58 22.31 -4.32
C SER A 72 -1.19 21.58 -5.54
N GLN A 73 -2.01 20.54 -5.31
CA GLN A 73 -2.58 19.65 -6.34
C GLN A 73 -1.52 18.89 -7.15
N TYR A 74 -0.47 18.41 -6.46
CA TYR A 74 0.65 17.69 -7.07
C TYR A 74 0.21 16.42 -7.81
N LEU A 75 -0.76 15.67 -7.25
CA LEU A 75 -1.27 14.44 -7.87
C LEU A 75 -2.00 14.72 -9.19
N GLU A 76 -2.95 15.64 -9.16
CA GLU A 76 -3.90 15.88 -10.24
C GLU A 76 -3.28 16.63 -11.40
N ASN A 77 -2.36 17.55 -11.11
CA ASN A 77 -1.85 18.49 -12.11
C ASN A 77 -0.44 18.12 -12.59
N PHE A 78 0.35 17.37 -11.81
CA PHE A 78 1.72 17.02 -12.18
C PHE A 78 1.98 15.52 -12.28
N LEU A 79 1.61 14.73 -11.28
CA LEU A 79 1.95 13.31 -11.25
C LEU A 79 1.13 12.50 -12.24
N TRP A 80 -0.20 12.45 -12.07
CA TRP A 80 -1.03 11.48 -12.78
C TRP A 80 -1.17 11.80 -14.27
N SER A 81 -1.33 13.09 -14.60
CA SER A 81 -1.42 13.56 -15.99
C SER A 81 -0.20 13.19 -16.83
N ASN A 82 0.96 13.04 -16.21
CA ASN A 82 2.23 12.72 -16.87
C ASN A 82 2.74 11.30 -16.57
N TYR A 83 1.97 10.47 -15.86
CA TYR A 83 2.38 9.11 -15.53
C TYR A 83 2.28 8.19 -16.76
N LYS A 84 3.33 7.40 -16.98
CA LYS A 84 3.40 6.36 -18.01
C LYS A 84 3.97 5.08 -17.42
N ALA A 85 3.13 4.06 -17.27
CA ALA A 85 3.47 2.88 -16.49
C ALA A 85 4.72 2.14 -16.98
N GLU A 86 4.91 2.11 -18.31
CA GLU A 86 6.04 1.44 -18.97
C GLU A 86 7.41 2.03 -18.58
N ASN A 87 7.48 3.35 -18.37
CA ASN A 87 8.73 4.08 -18.15
C ASN A 87 8.75 4.82 -16.81
N ALA A 88 7.82 4.52 -15.91
CA ALA A 88 7.69 5.22 -14.65
C ALA A 88 8.87 4.89 -13.73
N THR A 89 9.44 5.93 -13.13
CA THR A 89 10.45 5.78 -12.07
C THR A 89 9.80 5.28 -10.77
N ARG A 90 10.63 4.74 -9.88
CA ARG A 90 10.20 4.36 -8.52
C ARG A 90 9.62 5.58 -7.80
N GLU A 91 10.31 6.70 -7.92
CA GLU A 91 9.99 7.99 -7.33
C GLU A 91 8.63 8.50 -7.80
N HIS A 92 8.30 8.37 -9.09
CA HIS A 92 7.00 8.75 -9.62
C HIS A 92 5.89 7.83 -9.08
N THR A 93 6.11 6.53 -9.10
CA THR A 93 5.16 5.54 -8.56
C THR A 93 4.90 5.78 -7.07
N MET A 94 5.96 5.93 -6.28
CA MET A 94 5.87 6.16 -4.85
C MET A 94 5.29 7.53 -4.50
N SER A 95 5.57 8.57 -5.28
CA SER A 95 4.95 9.89 -5.09
C SER A 95 3.42 9.80 -5.22
N ILE A 96 2.91 9.05 -6.21
CA ILE A 96 1.46 8.84 -6.37
C ILE A 96 0.89 8.09 -5.16
N VAL A 97 1.54 7.01 -4.73
CA VAL A 97 1.16 6.24 -3.52
C VAL A 97 1.06 7.14 -2.30
N VAL A 98 2.05 8.00 -2.07
CA VAL A 98 2.09 8.93 -0.93
C VAL A 98 0.97 9.96 -1.01
N MET A 99 0.70 10.53 -2.19
CA MET A 99 -0.40 11.50 -2.36
C MET A 99 -1.77 10.86 -2.15
N VAL A 100 -1.98 9.63 -2.64
CA VAL A 100 -3.24 8.90 -2.42
C VAL A 100 -3.47 8.66 -0.93
N ASN A 101 -2.46 8.16 -0.22
CA ASN A 101 -2.55 7.91 1.22
C ASN A 101 -2.85 9.21 2.00
N GLU A 102 -2.24 10.32 1.59
CA GLU A 102 -2.50 11.62 2.19
C GLU A 102 -3.94 12.10 1.97
N LYS A 103 -4.46 11.95 0.76
CA LYS A 103 -5.86 12.30 0.47
C LYS A 103 -6.84 11.49 1.31
N PHE A 104 -6.57 10.20 1.53
CA PHE A 104 -7.35 9.39 2.48
C PHE A 104 -7.21 9.89 3.93
N ARG A 105 -6.00 10.32 4.34
CA ARG A 105 -5.76 10.88 5.67
C ARG A 105 -6.57 12.16 5.91
N GLU A 106 -6.66 13.03 4.90
CA GLU A 106 -7.43 14.28 4.92
C GLU A 106 -8.91 14.08 4.59
N ARG A 107 -9.34 12.85 4.25
CA ARG A 107 -10.72 12.47 3.92
C ARG A 107 -11.30 13.27 2.74
N VAL A 108 -10.48 13.51 1.72
CA VAL A 108 -10.90 14.17 0.46
C VAL A 108 -11.10 13.16 -0.66
N GLN A 109 -11.67 13.60 -1.79
CA GLN A 109 -11.86 12.73 -2.96
C GLN A 109 -10.50 12.28 -3.52
N VAL A 110 -10.38 10.97 -3.80
CA VAL A 110 -9.13 10.34 -4.22
C VAL A 110 -9.20 9.91 -5.68
N TRP A 111 -10.21 9.11 -6.01
CA TRP A 111 -10.20 8.32 -7.23
C TRP A 111 -10.52 9.14 -8.49
N GLU A 112 -11.18 10.30 -8.34
CA GLU A 112 -11.46 11.25 -9.43
C GLU A 112 -10.19 11.74 -10.12
N ALA A 113 -9.06 11.83 -9.38
CA ALA A 113 -7.77 12.21 -9.95
C ALA A 113 -7.33 11.28 -11.10
N PHE A 114 -7.74 10.01 -11.03
CA PHE A 114 -7.32 8.99 -11.98
C PHE A 114 -8.12 8.99 -13.29
N GLU A 115 -9.26 9.68 -13.33
CA GLU A 115 -10.15 9.77 -14.50
C GLU A 115 -9.51 10.51 -15.69
N LYS A 116 -8.49 11.35 -15.46
CA LYS A 116 -7.77 12.04 -16.53
C LYS A 116 -7.01 11.08 -17.45
N ASN A 117 -6.55 9.94 -16.92
CA ASN A 117 -5.73 8.98 -17.67
C ASN A 117 -5.93 7.53 -17.17
N PRO A 118 -7.16 6.99 -17.24
CA PRO A 118 -7.51 5.73 -16.59
C PRO A 118 -6.78 4.51 -17.18
N ALA A 119 -6.32 4.60 -18.43
CA ALA A 119 -5.62 3.50 -19.10
C ALA A 119 -4.29 3.12 -18.44
N GLU A 120 -3.62 4.07 -17.78
CA GLU A 120 -2.34 3.82 -17.10
C GLU A 120 -2.52 3.17 -15.72
N PHE A 121 -3.75 3.14 -15.18
CA PHE A 121 -4.00 2.66 -13.81
C PHE A 121 -3.63 1.19 -13.62
N ALA A 122 -3.92 0.34 -14.61
CA ALA A 122 -3.57 -1.08 -14.52
C ALA A 122 -2.05 -1.30 -14.45
N GLY A 123 -1.28 -0.53 -15.22
CA GLY A 123 0.18 -0.56 -15.19
C GLY A 123 0.75 0.05 -13.90
N PHE A 124 0.20 1.17 -13.44
CA PHE A 124 0.55 1.75 -12.13
C PHE A 124 0.33 0.75 -10.99
N PHE A 125 -0.85 0.13 -10.96
CA PHE A 125 -1.19 -0.84 -9.94
C PHE A 125 -0.23 -2.04 -9.97
N GLN A 126 0.15 -2.52 -11.17
CA GLN A 126 1.15 -3.57 -11.31
C GLN A 126 2.52 -3.15 -10.74
N ASN A 127 3.01 -1.95 -11.05
CA ASN A 127 4.27 -1.43 -10.50
C ASN A 127 4.23 -1.35 -8.96
N VAL A 128 3.08 -0.97 -8.39
CA VAL A 128 2.84 -0.99 -6.93
C VAL A 128 2.93 -2.41 -6.35
N LEU A 129 2.29 -3.40 -6.98
CA LEU A 129 2.37 -4.79 -6.53
C LEU A 129 3.81 -5.31 -6.56
N GLU A 130 4.58 -4.99 -7.60
CA GLU A 130 5.98 -5.38 -7.70
C GLU A 130 6.82 -4.72 -6.62
N ALA A 131 6.62 -3.41 -6.37
CA ALA A 131 7.28 -2.68 -5.29
C ALA A 131 6.95 -3.26 -3.90
N CYS A 132 5.75 -3.79 -3.67
CA CYS A 132 5.38 -4.45 -2.41
C CYS A 132 6.19 -5.72 -2.14
N LEU A 133 6.67 -6.41 -3.17
CA LEU A 133 7.39 -7.69 -3.06
C LEU A 133 8.91 -7.57 -3.26
N GLU A 134 9.43 -6.35 -3.40
CA GLU A 134 10.85 -6.13 -3.57
C GLU A 134 11.67 -6.60 -2.35
N GLU A 135 12.73 -7.37 -2.60
CA GLU A 135 13.54 -8.04 -1.56
C GLU A 135 14.54 -7.10 -0.87
N SER A 136 14.94 -6.02 -1.53
CA SER A 136 16.02 -5.10 -1.12
C SER A 136 15.74 -4.27 0.15
N ILE A 137 14.57 -4.44 0.78
CA ILE A 137 14.00 -3.47 1.75
C ILE A 137 13.82 -4.05 3.16
N MET A 138 14.56 -5.10 3.53
CA MET A 138 14.33 -5.72 4.84
C MET A 138 14.77 -4.87 6.06
N ASP A 139 15.63 -3.85 5.88
CA ASP A 139 16.19 -3.12 7.03
C ASP A 139 16.12 -1.58 7.01
N PHE A 140 16.05 -0.90 5.86
CA PHE A 140 16.18 0.59 5.82
C PHE A 140 15.04 1.38 5.14
N ASN A 141 14.14 0.74 4.39
CA ASN A 141 13.12 1.45 3.61
C ASN A 141 11.68 0.96 3.89
N LEU A 142 11.42 0.54 5.13
CA LEU A 142 10.09 0.06 5.53
C LEU A 142 9.00 1.14 5.54
N LYS A 143 9.37 2.43 5.51
CA LYS A 143 8.41 3.52 5.32
C LYS A 143 7.73 3.46 3.96
N GLU A 144 8.49 3.22 2.90
CA GLU A 144 7.94 2.99 1.56
C GLU A 144 7.04 1.77 1.54
N GLN A 145 7.51 0.66 2.10
CA GLN A 145 6.72 -0.57 2.17
C GLN A 145 5.43 -0.37 2.96
N THR A 146 5.47 0.36 4.07
CA THR A 146 4.28 0.72 4.84
C THR A 146 3.32 1.57 4.01
N ALA A 147 3.82 2.57 3.26
CA ALA A 147 2.99 3.39 2.39
C ALA A 147 2.30 2.56 1.29
N LEU A 148 3.02 1.59 0.71
CA LEU A 148 2.47 0.65 -0.26
C LEU A 148 1.36 -0.23 0.35
N ILE A 149 1.57 -0.76 1.55
CA ILE A 149 0.55 -1.55 2.26
C ILE A 149 -0.70 -0.71 2.54
N VAL A 150 -0.53 0.53 3.01
CA VAL A 150 -1.65 1.46 3.27
C VAL A 150 -2.41 1.76 1.96
N PHE A 151 -1.70 2.00 0.86
CA PHE A 151 -2.33 2.20 -0.45
C PHE A 151 -3.13 0.98 -0.91
N LEU A 152 -2.56 -0.23 -0.78
CA LEU A 152 -3.29 -1.45 -1.12
C LEU A 152 -4.54 -1.62 -0.27
N ASN A 153 -4.47 -1.28 1.02
CA ASN A 153 -5.63 -1.33 1.89
C ASN A 153 -6.73 -0.36 1.41
N HIS A 154 -6.36 0.86 1.03
CA HIS A 154 -7.29 1.80 0.41
C HIS A 154 -7.92 1.27 -0.88
N CYS A 155 -7.17 0.56 -1.72
CA CYS A 155 -7.71 -0.08 -2.93
C CYS A 155 -8.74 -1.17 -2.60
N PHE A 156 -8.46 -2.05 -1.65
CA PHE A 156 -9.41 -3.10 -1.25
C PHE A 156 -10.67 -2.52 -0.58
N ASN A 157 -10.52 -1.43 0.16
CA ASN A 157 -11.62 -0.69 0.77
C ASN A 157 -12.40 0.21 -0.21
N SER A 158 -11.98 0.29 -1.48
CA SER A 158 -12.62 1.12 -2.52
C SER A 158 -13.09 0.29 -3.72
N MET A 159 -13.45 -0.98 -3.52
CA MET A 159 -13.87 -1.89 -4.60
C MET A 159 -15.23 -1.52 -5.25
N GLU A 160 -15.96 -0.55 -4.72
CA GLU A 160 -17.11 0.08 -5.37
C GLU A 160 -16.68 0.94 -6.58
N VAL A 161 -15.47 1.48 -6.56
CA VAL A 161 -14.92 2.26 -7.68
C VAL A 161 -14.49 1.31 -8.79
N SER A 162 -15.07 1.49 -9.99
CA SER A 162 -14.86 0.57 -11.12
C SER A 162 -13.40 0.40 -11.51
N LEU A 163 -12.65 1.51 -11.56
CA LEU A 163 -11.24 1.51 -11.91
C LEU A 163 -10.40 0.65 -10.95
N VAL A 164 -10.65 0.79 -9.64
CA VAL A 164 -9.93 0.06 -8.59
C VAL A 164 -10.37 -1.40 -8.54
N ARG A 165 -11.68 -1.66 -8.69
CA ARG A 165 -12.25 -3.01 -8.60
C ARG A 165 -11.66 -3.97 -9.61
N GLU A 166 -11.47 -3.54 -10.86
CA GLU A 166 -10.95 -4.43 -11.92
C GLU A 166 -9.53 -4.93 -11.57
N GLU A 167 -8.73 -4.09 -10.91
CA GLU A 167 -7.37 -4.43 -10.48
C GLU A 167 -7.35 -5.21 -9.15
N ALA A 168 -8.11 -4.78 -8.14
CA ALA A 168 -8.10 -5.41 -6.82
C ALA A 168 -8.77 -6.80 -6.83
N LYS A 169 -9.87 -6.96 -7.57
CA LYS A 169 -10.67 -8.20 -7.59
C LYS A 169 -9.87 -9.42 -8.07
N ARG A 170 -8.91 -9.24 -9.00
CA ARG A 170 -8.12 -10.37 -9.49
C ARG A 170 -7.28 -11.01 -8.39
N LEU A 171 -6.83 -10.23 -7.40
CA LEU A 171 -5.98 -10.68 -6.29
C LEU A 171 -6.71 -11.53 -5.25
N VAL A 172 -8.04 -11.38 -5.13
CA VAL A 172 -8.89 -12.06 -4.14
C VAL A 172 -9.89 -13.04 -4.77
N SER A 173 -9.67 -13.42 -6.03
CA SER A 173 -10.52 -14.35 -6.76
C SER A 173 -10.15 -15.82 -6.47
N LEU A 174 -11.00 -16.78 -6.85
CA LEU A 174 -10.75 -18.23 -6.71
C LEU A 174 -9.37 -18.66 -7.27
N SER A 175 -8.85 -17.92 -8.26
CA SER A 175 -7.57 -18.22 -8.88
C SER A 175 -6.37 -18.12 -7.91
N MET A 176 -6.53 -17.38 -6.80
CA MET A 176 -5.51 -17.27 -5.76
C MET A 176 -5.20 -18.60 -5.06
N TRP A 177 -6.12 -19.58 -5.09
CA TRP A 177 -5.90 -20.93 -4.56
C TRP A 177 -4.79 -21.72 -5.26
N ILE A 178 -4.13 -21.13 -6.26
CA ILE A 178 -2.88 -21.66 -6.77
C ILE A 178 -1.78 -21.69 -5.71
N SER A 179 -1.84 -20.79 -4.72
CA SER A 179 -0.90 -20.73 -3.60
C SER A 179 -1.13 -21.81 -2.55
N LEU A 180 -2.34 -22.39 -2.48
CA LEU A 180 -2.63 -23.45 -1.53
C LEU A 180 -1.83 -24.72 -1.83
N GLN A 181 -1.46 -25.42 -0.76
CA GLN A 181 -0.98 -26.79 -0.87
C GLN A 181 -2.01 -27.66 -1.61
N GLN A 182 -1.52 -28.61 -2.42
CA GLN A 182 -2.40 -29.46 -3.24
C GLN A 182 -3.43 -30.20 -2.39
N GLY A 183 -3.02 -30.76 -1.24
CA GLY A 183 -3.91 -31.45 -0.32
C GLY A 183 -5.02 -30.55 0.23
N ARG A 184 -4.66 -29.33 0.69
CA ARG A 184 -5.63 -28.35 1.20
C ARG A 184 -6.63 -27.93 0.13
N ARG A 185 -6.14 -27.59 -1.07
CA ARG A 185 -7.02 -27.23 -2.20
C ARG A 185 -8.00 -28.34 -2.57
N GLU A 186 -7.55 -29.59 -2.56
CA GLU A 186 -8.40 -30.74 -2.85
C GLU A 186 -9.48 -30.97 -1.77
N LEU A 187 -9.16 -30.73 -0.50
CA LEU A 187 -10.13 -30.76 0.60
C LEU A 187 -11.23 -29.71 0.40
N GLU A 188 -10.88 -28.48 0.07
CA GLU A 188 -11.84 -27.41 -0.19
C GLU A 188 -12.75 -27.73 -1.38
N PHE A 189 -12.19 -28.30 -2.45
CA PHE A 189 -12.97 -28.73 -3.61
C PHE A 189 -13.90 -29.91 -3.31
N ARG A 190 -13.57 -30.77 -2.34
CA ARG A 190 -14.50 -31.82 -1.87
C ARG A 190 -15.66 -31.22 -1.09
N LYS A 191 -15.37 -30.24 -0.23
CA LYS A 191 -16.38 -29.49 0.54
C LYS A 191 -17.33 -28.71 -0.37
N TYR A 192 -16.81 -28.12 -1.45
CA TYR A 192 -17.58 -27.34 -2.41
C TYR A 192 -17.27 -27.72 -3.88
N PRO A 193 -17.89 -28.80 -4.40
CA PRO A 193 -17.57 -29.34 -5.73
C PRO A 193 -17.76 -28.35 -6.90
N LYS A 194 -18.64 -27.36 -6.77
CA LYS A 194 -18.85 -26.31 -7.79
C LYS A 194 -17.56 -25.52 -8.07
N TRP A 195 -16.74 -25.25 -7.05
CA TRP A 195 -15.49 -24.50 -7.22
C TRP A 195 -14.46 -25.27 -8.05
N ARG A 196 -14.44 -26.60 -7.95
CA ARG A 196 -13.60 -27.44 -8.83
C ARG A 196 -13.93 -27.22 -10.31
N LYS A 197 -15.21 -27.08 -10.65
CA LYS A 197 -15.64 -26.80 -12.03
C LYS A 197 -15.13 -25.44 -12.49
N TYR A 198 -15.32 -24.40 -11.69
CA TYR A 198 -14.82 -23.05 -12.01
C TYR A 198 -13.30 -22.98 -12.10
N TRP A 199 -12.59 -23.65 -11.18
CA TRP A 199 -11.14 -23.76 -11.20
C TRP A 199 -10.61 -24.36 -12.50
N LYS A 200 -11.23 -25.46 -12.98
CA LYS A 200 -10.89 -26.06 -14.29
C LYS A 200 -11.10 -25.08 -15.44
N ILE A 201 -12.17 -24.28 -15.40
CA ILE A 201 -12.45 -23.27 -16.43
C ILE A 201 -11.39 -22.16 -16.42
N ILE A 202 -11.07 -21.61 -15.23
CA ILE A 202 -10.02 -20.59 -15.06
C ILE A 202 -8.70 -21.11 -15.66
N ARG A 203 -8.27 -22.30 -15.24
CA ARG A 203 -7.03 -22.92 -15.70
C ARG A 203 -7.00 -23.22 -17.21
N LYS A 204 -8.16 -23.45 -17.84
CA LYS A 204 -8.26 -23.68 -19.29
C LYS A 204 -8.22 -22.36 -20.08
N LYS A 205 -8.67 -21.25 -19.48
CA LYS A 205 -8.68 -19.92 -20.12
C LYS A 205 -7.33 -19.21 -20.07
N ASP A 206 -6.41 -19.66 -19.23
CA ASP A 206 -5.08 -19.06 -19.12
C ASP A 206 -4.33 -19.18 -20.46
N ASN A 207 -4.05 -18.04 -21.08
CA ASN A 207 -3.15 -17.97 -22.23
C ASN A 207 -1.74 -18.39 -21.77
N LEU A 208 -1.10 -19.29 -22.51
CA LEU A 208 0.25 -19.77 -22.23
C LEU A 208 1.28 -18.63 -22.20
N GLU A 209 1.11 -17.62 -23.06
CA GLU A 209 2.03 -16.46 -23.14
C GLU A 209 2.00 -15.59 -21.87
N HIS A 210 0.86 -15.50 -21.19
CA HIS A 210 0.66 -14.64 -20.02
C HIS A 210 0.66 -15.43 -18.71
N LYS A 211 0.97 -16.72 -18.78
CA LYS A 211 0.79 -17.65 -17.66
C LYS A 211 1.64 -17.27 -16.46
N GLU A 212 2.90 -16.89 -16.67
CA GLU A 212 3.80 -16.53 -15.57
C GLU A 212 3.33 -15.28 -14.82
N LYS A 213 2.92 -14.24 -15.55
CA LYS A 213 2.34 -13.03 -14.97
C LYS A 213 1.08 -13.35 -14.16
N LEU A 214 0.16 -14.12 -14.74
CA LEU A 214 -1.07 -14.55 -14.06
C LEU A 214 -0.77 -15.36 -12.79
N GLU A 215 0.17 -16.30 -12.86
CA GLU A 215 0.57 -17.07 -11.68
C GLU A 215 1.22 -16.21 -10.60
N TRP A 216 2.02 -15.22 -11.00
CA TRP A 216 2.63 -14.25 -10.08
C TRP A 216 1.56 -13.43 -9.35
N GLU A 217 0.61 -12.85 -10.08
CA GLU A 217 -0.48 -12.04 -9.52
C GLU A 217 -1.36 -12.86 -8.58
N ARG A 218 -1.69 -14.10 -8.95
CA ARG A 218 -2.49 -15.01 -8.10
C ARG A 218 -1.80 -15.40 -6.81
N LYS A 219 -0.47 -15.38 -6.79
CA LYS A 219 0.35 -15.66 -5.61
C LYS A 219 0.73 -14.39 -4.85
N PHE A 220 0.35 -13.21 -5.33
CA PHE A 220 0.77 -11.93 -4.75
C PHE A 220 0.49 -11.83 -3.24
N LEU A 221 -0.77 -11.99 -2.81
CA LEU A 221 -1.14 -11.88 -1.38
C LEU A 221 -0.48 -12.97 -0.53
N HIS A 222 -0.27 -14.17 -1.08
CA HIS A 222 0.48 -15.22 -0.39
C HIS A 222 1.95 -14.81 -0.19
N LYS A 223 2.64 -14.36 -1.25
CA LYS A 223 4.02 -13.85 -1.17
C LYS A 223 4.14 -12.67 -0.21
N LEU A 224 3.13 -11.79 -0.18
CA LEU A 224 3.09 -10.64 0.73
C LEU A 224 2.97 -11.09 2.19
N MET A 225 2.14 -12.09 2.48
CA MET A 225 2.07 -12.72 3.81
C MET A 225 3.40 -13.36 4.22
N ILE A 226 4.09 -14.04 3.29
CA ILE A 226 5.44 -14.59 3.57
C ILE A 226 6.41 -13.46 3.92
N LYS A 227 6.47 -12.39 3.11
CA LYS A 227 7.34 -11.23 3.36
C LYS A 227 7.06 -10.59 4.72
N PHE A 228 5.79 -10.42 5.08
CA PHE A 228 5.40 -9.93 6.40
C PHE A 228 5.92 -10.84 7.52
N MET A 229 5.74 -12.15 7.41
CA MET A 229 6.21 -13.09 8.42
C MET A 229 7.73 -13.06 8.55
N THR A 230 8.47 -12.96 7.45
CA THR A 230 9.93 -12.80 7.46
C THR A 230 10.32 -11.54 8.23
N ILE A 231 9.67 -10.40 7.98
CA ILE A 231 9.96 -9.14 8.70
C ILE A 231 9.62 -9.29 10.19
N LEU A 232 8.47 -9.88 10.51
CA LEU A 232 8.03 -10.11 11.89
C LEU A 232 9.03 -10.96 12.68
N GLU A 233 9.60 -12.00 12.05
CA GLU A 233 10.62 -12.87 12.65
C GLU A 233 11.96 -12.16 12.89
N THR A 234 12.25 -11.07 12.16
CA THR A 234 13.47 -10.27 12.42
C THR A 234 13.38 -9.40 13.68
N ILE A 235 12.21 -9.28 14.31
CA ILE A 235 12.03 -8.49 15.53
C ILE A 235 12.56 -9.29 16.73
N PRO A 236 13.60 -8.81 17.45
CA PRO A 236 14.19 -9.56 18.54
C PRO A 236 13.30 -9.55 19.79
N ALA A 237 13.41 -10.59 20.61
CA ALA A 237 12.71 -10.70 21.89
C ALA A 237 13.08 -9.55 22.85
N GLU A 238 14.38 -9.22 22.92
CA GLU A 238 14.94 -8.17 23.77
C GLU A 238 15.81 -7.21 22.96
N GLY A 239 16.12 -6.03 23.51
CA GLY A 239 16.96 -5.03 22.85
C GLY A 239 16.19 -4.06 21.95
N PRO A 240 16.90 -3.24 21.15
CA PRO A 240 16.31 -2.18 20.35
C PRO A 240 15.45 -2.72 19.20
N VAL A 241 14.27 -2.13 19.02
CA VAL A 241 13.36 -2.43 17.92
C VAL A 241 13.25 -1.21 17.01
N LEU A 242 13.33 -1.45 15.70
CA LEU A 242 13.10 -0.41 14.71
C LEU A 242 11.60 -0.06 14.66
N PRO A 243 11.18 1.19 14.94
CA PRO A 243 9.77 1.57 14.93
C PRO A 243 9.08 1.32 13.58
N ASP A 244 9.83 1.43 12.48
CA ASP A 244 9.30 1.19 11.13
C ASP A 244 8.92 -0.29 10.91
N LYS A 245 9.59 -1.26 11.59
CA LYS A 245 9.19 -2.68 11.57
C LYS A 245 7.85 -2.88 12.26
N VAL A 246 7.66 -2.28 13.44
CA VAL A 246 6.41 -2.34 14.19
C VAL A 246 5.26 -1.75 13.37
N ARG A 247 5.46 -0.54 12.84
CA ARG A 247 4.45 0.15 12.03
C ARG A 247 4.09 -0.61 10.76
N TYR A 248 5.07 -1.20 10.07
CA TYR A 248 4.81 -2.06 8.93
C TYR A 248 3.92 -3.26 9.33
N CYS A 249 4.28 -3.95 10.43
CA CYS A 249 3.50 -5.08 10.92
C CYS A 249 2.07 -4.71 11.31
N GLU A 250 1.87 -3.56 11.96
CA GLU A 250 0.55 -3.04 12.30
C GLU A 250 -0.30 -2.76 11.05
N ARG A 251 0.26 -2.06 10.05
CA ARG A 251 -0.46 -1.74 8.80
C ARG A 251 -0.71 -2.98 7.95
N PHE A 252 0.17 -3.97 8.00
CA PHE A 252 -0.08 -5.25 7.34
C PHE A 252 -1.26 -5.99 7.98
N LEU A 253 -1.34 -6.03 9.31
CA LEU A 253 -2.48 -6.66 9.98
C LEU A 253 -3.80 -5.90 9.74
N GLU A 254 -3.76 -4.57 9.67
CA GLU A 254 -4.91 -3.76 9.26
C GLU A 254 -5.42 -4.19 7.87
N LEU A 255 -4.52 -4.31 6.88
CA LEU A 255 -4.88 -4.83 5.55
C LEU A 255 -5.52 -6.23 5.62
N VAL A 256 -4.96 -7.14 6.41
CA VAL A 256 -5.49 -8.51 6.55
C VAL A 256 -6.88 -8.49 7.18
N ILE A 257 -7.12 -7.64 8.18
CA ILE A 257 -8.42 -7.51 8.84
C ILE A 257 -9.46 -6.98 7.87
N ASP A 258 -9.15 -5.93 7.12
CA ASP A 258 -10.07 -5.34 6.16
C ASP A 258 -10.43 -6.33 5.04
N LEU A 259 -9.44 -7.11 4.58
CA LEU A 259 -9.67 -8.22 3.65
C LEU A 259 -10.61 -9.30 4.22
N GLU A 260 -10.52 -9.60 5.51
CA GLU A 260 -11.38 -10.59 6.19
C GLU A 260 -12.75 -10.05 6.62
N ALA A 261 -12.90 -8.73 6.74
CA ALA A 261 -14.12 -8.08 7.17
C ALA A 261 -15.18 -8.07 6.06
N LEU A 262 -14.77 -8.07 4.80
CA LEU A 262 -15.67 -7.98 3.64
C LEU A 262 -15.81 -9.33 2.93
N LEU A 263 -17.04 -9.79 2.68
CA LEU A 263 -17.29 -11.08 2.02
C LEU A 263 -16.60 -11.24 0.64
N PRO A 264 -16.58 -10.23 -0.26
CA PRO A 264 -15.97 -10.35 -1.58
C PRO A 264 -14.47 -10.65 -1.54
N THR A 265 -13.76 -10.13 -0.54
CA THR A 265 -12.32 -10.32 -0.33
C THR A 265 -12.04 -11.58 0.50
N ARG A 266 -12.80 -11.77 1.59
CA ARG A 266 -12.65 -12.90 2.54
C ARG A 266 -12.81 -14.26 1.88
N ARG A 267 -13.77 -14.40 0.98
CA ARG A 267 -14.29 -15.71 0.51
C ARG A 267 -13.22 -16.72 0.09
N PHE A 268 -12.18 -16.26 -0.62
CA PHE A 268 -11.08 -17.12 -1.06
C PHE A 268 -9.79 -16.84 -0.31
N PHE A 269 -9.62 -15.60 0.18
CA PHE A 269 -8.45 -15.18 0.92
C PHE A 269 -8.32 -15.88 2.27
N ASN A 270 -9.42 -16.04 3.01
CA ASN A 270 -9.45 -16.69 4.32
C ASN A 270 -8.76 -18.06 4.32
N THR A 271 -9.05 -18.90 3.32
CA THR A 271 -8.42 -20.22 3.18
C THR A 271 -6.91 -20.13 2.96
N VAL A 272 -6.45 -19.17 2.17
CA VAL A 272 -5.01 -18.98 1.90
C VAL A 272 -4.29 -18.43 3.12
N MET A 273 -4.93 -17.56 3.88
CA MET A 273 -4.38 -17.03 5.12
C MET A 273 -4.25 -18.10 6.20
N ASP A 274 -5.26 -18.97 6.32
CA ASP A 274 -5.25 -20.13 7.23
C ASP A 274 -4.15 -21.15 6.86
N ASP A 275 -3.99 -21.46 5.57
CA ASP A 275 -2.93 -22.35 5.05
C ASP A 275 -1.50 -21.80 5.30
N ASN A 276 -1.36 -20.48 5.47
CA ASN A 276 -0.11 -19.83 5.84
C ASN A 276 0.14 -19.78 7.36
N HIS A 277 -0.82 -20.21 8.18
CA HIS A 277 -0.74 -20.14 9.64
C HIS A 277 -0.48 -18.72 10.18
N LEU A 278 -0.94 -17.69 9.46
CA LEU A 278 -0.61 -16.29 9.74
C LEU A 278 -0.93 -15.89 11.19
N VAL A 279 -2.11 -16.26 11.68
CA VAL A 279 -2.57 -15.95 13.04
C VAL A 279 -1.66 -16.58 14.09
N VAL A 280 -1.36 -17.88 13.92
CA VAL A 280 -0.49 -18.62 14.84
C VAL A 280 0.91 -18.00 14.86
N ARG A 281 1.43 -17.61 13.69
CA ARG A 281 2.75 -16.96 13.57
C ARG A 281 2.79 -15.59 14.25
N CYS A 282 1.69 -14.83 14.20
CA CYS A 282 1.56 -13.58 14.96
C CYS A 282 1.51 -13.84 16.48
N GLN A 283 0.76 -14.86 16.90
CA GLN A 283 0.63 -15.25 18.31
C GLN A 283 1.94 -15.72 18.94
N LEU A 284 2.82 -16.35 18.15
CA LEU A 284 4.13 -16.82 18.59
C LEU A 284 5.25 -15.77 18.41
N SER A 285 4.92 -14.59 17.87
CA SER A 285 5.92 -13.58 17.55
C SER A 285 6.46 -12.86 18.79
N ASN A 286 7.74 -12.51 18.77
CA ASN A 286 8.36 -11.69 19.80
C ASN A 286 7.62 -10.34 19.99
N LEU A 287 7.17 -9.74 18.88
CA LEU A 287 6.48 -8.44 18.91
C LEU A 287 5.23 -8.45 19.81
N LEU A 288 4.48 -9.55 19.85
CA LEU A 288 3.28 -9.65 20.69
C LEU A 288 3.59 -9.52 22.19
N HIS A 289 4.76 -9.98 22.62
CA HIS A 289 5.18 -9.98 24.02
C HIS A 289 5.88 -8.69 24.44
N ARG A 290 6.01 -7.73 23.52
CA ARG A 290 6.73 -6.48 23.73
C ARG A 290 5.79 -5.30 23.97
N PRO A 291 6.20 -4.29 24.76
CA PRO A 291 5.40 -3.09 24.96
C PRO A 291 5.18 -2.30 23.66
N GLU A 292 6.16 -2.31 22.75
CA GLU A 292 6.04 -1.67 21.44
C GLU A 292 4.98 -2.34 20.56
N GLY A 293 4.67 -3.61 20.79
CA GLY A 293 3.65 -4.37 20.05
C GLY A 293 2.25 -4.31 20.64
N SER A 294 1.94 -3.35 21.53
CA SER A 294 0.62 -3.27 22.17
C SER A 294 -0.53 -3.18 21.17
N LEU A 295 -0.41 -2.32 20.15
CA LEU A 295 -1.40 -2.20 19.08
C LEU A 295 -1.40 -3.47 18.22
N PHE A 296 -0.23 -3.98 17.84
CA PHE A 296 -0.11 -5.27 17.13
C PHE A 296 -0.86 -6.40 17.84
N GLY A 297 -0.78 -6.48 19.18
CA GLY A 297 -1.50 -7.48 19.98
C GLY A 297 -3.02 -7.28 20.01
N GLN A 298 -3.49 -6.03 20.10
CA GLN A 298 -4.93 -5.74 20.02
C GLN A 298 -5.51 -6.17 18.67
N VAL A 299 -4.76 -5.93 17.60
CA VAL A 299 -5.16 -6.14 16.21
C VAL A 299 -5.09 -7.64 15.85
N SER A 300 -4.05 -8.35 16.27
CA SER A 300 -3.84 -9.79 15.98
C SER A 300 -4.70 -10.74 16.81
N CYS A 301 -4.98 -10.44 18.09
CA CYS A 301 -5.67 -11.37 18.99
C CYS A 301 -7.19 -11.24 19.00
N ARG A 302 -7.77 -10.10 18.60
CA ARG A 302 -9.23 -9.87 18.71
C ARG A 302 -9.99 -9.92 17.39
N ASN A 303 -9.32 -9.70 16.26
CA ASN A 303 -10.00 -9.48 14.97
C ASN A 303 -9.76 -10.56 13.92
N VAL A 304 -8.83 -11.49 14.15
CA VAL A 304 -8.47 -12.57 13.19
C VAL A 304 -8.94 -13.96 13.65
N CYS A 305 -9.76 -14.03 14.70
CA CYS A 305 -10.44 -15.25 15.15
C CYS A 305 -11.92 -15.21 14.78
#